data_AF-A0A836RHT6-F1
#
_entry.id   AF-A0A836RHT6-F1
#
_cell.length_a   1.000
_cell.length_b   1.000
_cell.length_c   1.000
_cell.angle_alpha   90.00
_cell.angle_beta   90.00
_cell.angle_gamma   90.00
#
_symmetry.space_group_name_H-M   'P 1'
#
loop_
_entity.id
_entity.type
_entity.pdbx_description
1 polymer ?
#
loop_
_entity_poly.entity_id
_entity_poly.type
_entity_poly.pdbx_seq_one_letter_code
_entity_poly.pdbx_strand_id
1 'polypeptide(L)' 'RGVYVFEHESPLGNAPAHELFERIRIEPCGPNKPPRGFADYASRISIDRQLPPGITLYQLPQDLPTLFP' A
#
# COMPACT_ATOMS: atom_id res chain seq x y z
N ARG A 1 -10.11 -5.29 -0.59
CA ARG A 1 -9.21 -5.84 -1.63
C ARG A 1 -8.82 -4.70 -2.54
N GLY A 2 -7.56 -4.62 -2.94
CA GLY A 2 -7.05 -3.54 -3.78
C GLY A 2 -5.59 -3.80 -4.07
N VAL A 3 -5.06 -3.11 -5.08
CA VAL A 3 -3.64 -3.13 -5.40
C VAL A 3 -3.10 -1.73 -5.11
N TYR A 4 -2.01 -1.68 -4.35
CA TYR A 4 -1.29 -0.44 -4.07
C TYR A 4 -0.05 -0.39 -4.96
N VAL A 5 0.09 0.70 -5.70
CA VAL A 5 1.20 0.91 -6.64
C VAL A 5 1.98 2.13 -6.19
N PHE A 6 3.28 1.96 -5.99
CA PHE A 6 4.21 3.07 -5.78
C PHE A 6 4.88 3.40 -7.11
N GLU A 7 4.72 4.63 -7.57
CA GLU A 7 5.40 5.15 -8.75
C GLU A 7 6.60 6.01 -8.32
N HIS A 8 7.72 5.82 -8.99
CA HIS A 8 8.91 6.65 -8.85
C HIS A 8 8.99 7.63 -10.03
N GLU A 9 9.22 8.91 -9.76
CA GLU A 9 9.50 9.91 -10.81
C GLU A 9 10.80 9.63 -11.57
N SER A 10 11.78 8.96 -10.94
CA SER A 10 13.08 8.65 -11.54
C SER A 10 13.19 7.17 -11.95
N PRO A 11 13.72 6.86 -13.15
CA PRO A 11 14.00 5.48 -13.57
C PRO A 11 15.01 4.74 -12.69
N LEU A 12 15.87 5.48 -11.99
CA LEU A 12 16.84 4.91 -11.05
C LEU A 12 16.24 4.65 -9.66
N GLY A 13 14.98 5.06 -9.44
CA GLY A 13 14.31 5.03 -8.15
C GLY A 13 14.62 6.24 -7.28
N ASN A 14 13.61 6.73 -6.56
CA ASN A 14 13.73 7.85 -5.61
C ASN A 14 13.87 7.40 -4.15
N ALA A 15 13.42 6.18 -3.83
CA ALA A 15 13.49 5.61 -2.48
C ALA A 15 13.65 4.08 -2.56
N PRO A 16 14.29 3.43 -1.58
CA PRO A 16 14.37 1.98 -1.51
C PRO A 16 12.99 1.33 -1.32
N ALA A 17 12.72 0.22 -2.02
CA ALA A 17 11.43 -0.46 -1.96
C ALA A 17 11.02 -0.90 -0.55
N HIS A 18 11.99 -1.30 0.30
CA HIS A 18 11.70 -1.71 1.67
C HIS A 18 11.11 -0.57 2.50
N GLU A 19 11.56 0.68 2.28
CA GLU A 19 11.03 1.84 3.01
C GLU A 19 9.58 2.14 2.63
N LEU A 20 9.20 1.88 1.37
CA LEU A 20 7.83 2.04 0.89
C LEU A 20 6.92 0.97 1.48
N PHE A 21 7.41 -0.27 1.63
CA PHE A 21 6.63 -1.35 2.25
C PHE A 21 6.41 -1.14 3.74
N GLU A 22 7.33 -0.50 4.46
CA GLU A 22 7.14 -0.13 5.87
C GLU A 22 5.97 0.84 6.10
N ARG A 23 5.51 1.51 5.03
CA ARG A 23 4.33 2.40 5.08
C ARG A 23 3.01 1.63 5.07
N ILE A 24 3.03 0.34 4.74
CA ILE A 24 1.86 -0.52 4.75
C ILE A 24 1.96 -1.44 5.96
N ARG A 25 1.05 -1.28 6.91
CA ARG A 25 1.02 -2.08 8.14
C ARG A 25 -0.28 -2.86 8.23
N ILE A 26 -0.16 -4.14 8.53
CA ILE A 26 -1.30 -5.03 8.73
C ILE A 26 -1.26 -5.53 10.17
N GLU A 27 -2.24 -5.15 10.97
CA GLU A 27 -2.32 -5.62 12.34
C GLU A 27 -2.75 -7.10 12.40
N PRO A 28 -2.19 -7.90 13.32
CA PRO A 28 -2.62 -9.28 13.51
C PRO A 28 -4.11 -9.40 13.87
N CYS A 29 -4.77 -10.46 13.40
CA CYS A 29 -6.17 -10.72 13.75
C CYS A 29 -6.41 -11.06 15.23
N GLY A 30 -5.34 -11.42 15.95
CA GLY A 30 -5.33 -11.81 17.36
C GLY A 30 -5.06 -13.31 17.54
N PRO A 31 -4.52 -13.72 18.71
CA PRO A 31 -4.01 -15.08 18.92
C PRO A 31 -5.07 -16.18 18.84
N ASN A 32 -6.33 -15.87 19.16
CA ASN A 32 -7.46 -16.83 19.16
C ASN A 32 -8.44 -16.62 18.01
N LYS A 33 -8.06 -15.85 16.98
CA LYS A 33 -8.91 -15.56 15.81
C LYS A 33 -8.14 -15.89 14.53
N PRO A 34 -8.08 -17.18 14.13
CA PRO A 34 -7.49 -17.54 12.86
C PRO A 34 -8.30 -16.86 11.74
N PRO A 35 -7.64 -16.10 10.85
CA PRO A 35 -8.31 -15.40 9.77
C PRO A 35 -8.91 -16.43 8.82
N ARG A 36 -10.18 -16.25 8.47
CA ARG A 36 -10.93 -17.13 7.57
C ARG A 36 -11.23 -16.49 6.23
N GLY A 37 -10.97 -15.18 6.09
CA GLY A 37 -11.05 -14.49 4.83
C GLY A 37 -10.47 -13.08 4.89
N PHE A 38 -10.50 -12.39 3.75
CA PHE A 38 -9.98 -11.02 3.64
C PHE A 38 -10.68 -10.04 4.60
N ALA A 39 -11.96 -10.24 4.91
CA ALA A 39 -12.72 -9.36 5.82
C ALA A 39 -12.08 -9.26 7.22
N ASP A 40 -11.39 -10.31 7.66
CA ASP A 40 -10.67 -10.29 8.95
C ASP A 40 -9.46 -9.34 8.90
N TYR A 41 -8.89 -9.10 7.73
CA TYR A 41 -7.76 -8.16 7.57
C TYR A 41 -8.18 -6.77 7.12
N ALA A 42 -9.36 -6.62 6.50
CA ALA A 42 -9.75 -5.40 5.79
C ALA A 42 -9.68 -4.13 6.64
N SER A 43 -10.10 -4.19 7.91
CA SER A 43 -10.05 -3.06 8.84
C SER A 43 -8.72 -2.88 9.56
N ARG A 44 -7.78 -3.81 9.36
CA ARG A 44 -6.48 -3.89 10.03
C ARG A 44 -5.33 -3.44 9.14
N ILE A 45 -5.61 -3.11 7.88
CA ILE A 45 -4.63 -2.55 6.94
C ILE A 45 -4.61 -1.04 7.16
N SER A 46 -3.44 -0.52 7.50
CA SER A 46 -3.15 0.91 7.63
C SER A 46 -2.06 1.29 6.64
N ILE A 47 -2.21 2.47 6.04
CA ILE A 47 -1.31 2.96 5.00
C ILE A 47 -0.91 4.38 5.36
N ASP A 48 0.38 4.56 5.63
CA ASP A 48 0.98 5.86 5.81
C ASP A 48 1.17 6.55 4.45
N ARG A 49 0.55 7.71 4.30
CA ARG A 49 0.62 8.53 3.07
C ARG A 49 1.73 9.57 3.11
N GLN A 50 2.54 9.62 4.17
CA GLN A 50 3.65 10.57 4.28
C GLN A 50 4.87 10.13 3.45
N LEU A 51 4.71 9.98 2.15
CA LEU A 51 5.70 9.34 1.27
C LEU A 51 7.02 10.15 1.15
N PRO A 52 8.16 9.48 0.85
CA PRO A 52 9.38 10.17 0.47
C PRO A 52 9.17 11.06 -0.77
N PRO A 53 10.01 12.09 -0.96
CA PRO A 53 9.97 12.93 -2.15
C PRO A 53 10.08 12.10 -3.45
N GLY A 54 9.28 12.47 -4.45
CA GLY A 54 9.27 11.81 -5.76
C GLY A 54 8.62 10.43 -5.79
N ILE A 55 7.80 10.09 -4.80
CA ILE A 55 6.99 8.88 -4.75
C ILE A 55 5.51 9.24 -4.77
N THR A 56 4.76 8.64 -5.69
CA THR A 56 3.30 8.72 -5.74
C THR A 56 2.70 7.36 -5.42
N LEU A 57 1.67 7.33 -4.57
CA LEU A 57 0.93 6.12 -4.24
C LEU A 57 -0.44 6.13 -4.92
N TYR A 58 -0.75 5.05 -5.62
CA TYR A 58 -2.04 4.81 -6.25
C TYR A 58 -2.72 3.57 -5.65
N GLN A 59 -4.04 3.62 -5.56
CA GLN A 59 -4.90 2.51 -5.16
C GLN A 59 -5.79 2.10 -6.34
N LEU A 60 -5.57 0.90 -6.87
CA LEU A 60 -6.38 0.36 -7.96
C LEU A 60 -7.59 -0.42 -7.43
N PRO A 61 -8.77 -0.32 -8.08
CA PRO A 61 -9.00 0.34 -9.38
C PRO A 61 -9.37 1.84 -9.28
N GLN A 62 -9.37 2.43 -8.08
CA GLN A 62 -9.88 3.78 -7.85
C GLN A 62 -9.07 4.84 -8.60
N ASP A 63 -7.76 4.67 -8.63
CA ASP A 63 -6.81 5.58 -9.27
C ASP A 63 -6.36 5.08 -10.65
N LEU A 64 -7.09 4.14 -11.24
CA LEU A 64 -6.79 3.66 -12.60
C LEU A 64 -6.88 4.78 -13.67
N PRO A 65 -7.87 5.70 -13.61
CA PRO A 65 -7.95 6.80 -14.57
C PRO A 65 -6.79 7.80 -14.48
N THR A 66 -6.13 7.89 -13.32
CA THR A 66 -5.01 8.82 -13.09
C THR A 66 -3.68 8.27 -13.57
N LEU A 67 -3.53 6.95 -13.68
CA LEU A 67 -2.33 6.28 -14.20
C LEU A 67 -2.25 6.25 -15.74
N PHE A 68 -3.40 6.33 -16.41
CA PHE A 68 -3.50 6.33 -17.89
C PHE A 68 -4.40 7.49 -18.32
N PRO A 69 -3.86 8.73 -18.38
CA PRO A 69 -4.61 9.87 -18.92
C PRO A 69 -4.94 9.72 -20.41
#